data_AF-A0A6A5BS44-F1
#
_entry.id   AF-A0A6A5BS44-F1
#
_cell.length_a   1.000
_cell.length_b   1.000
_cell.length_c   1.000
_cell.angle_alpha   90.00
_cell.angle_beta   90.00
_cell.angle_gamma   90.00
#
_symmetry.space_group_name_H-M   'P 1'
#
loop_
_entity.id
_entity.type
_entity.pdbx_description
1 polymer ?
#
loop_
_entity_poly.entity_id
_entity_poly.type
_entity_poly.pdbx_seq_one_letter_code
_entity_poly.pdbx_strand_id
1 'polypeptide(L)'
;MLNNKLIPSSSASSDQAQRDLETFPSSSSTPPIKIGVSEMNNALIQMASDCQNILIAGCGGGFDIYSGLPLYFDLKAMNKNVYLANLAFTDLSRMDKNTENIELASYPNKNVLYAVHAESNNHDLVYFPEKYLCEFLKKNGIDENPVVYTFDRGTGVIGMTEGYEIIIQRHGIELMILVDGGNDSLMRGNEEKLGSPHEDSMSIAGVYAISEKILPMDKRIMACIGFGVDYFHGVHSSLFFENTSSIISQYEGGFKGAFSVLKEWNCFLLFKQACDYAFKKMSHNASIVSSCIIAAIEGHYGNYHPPDIKERVKYSTLHINPLMGMYWVYSVKAVANQLMYLSFIKDSRSMKEVSDGLQKYRTTLKTFRKPSPFPH
;
A
#
# COMPACT_ATOMS: atom_id res chain seq x y z
N MET A 1 -45.36 -18.14 -41.73
CA MET A 1 -45.56 -18.38 -43.17
C MET A 1 -44.29 -17.99 -43.89
N LEU A 2 -43.93 -18.81 -44.87
CA LEU A 2 -42.64 -18.93 -45.57
C LEU A 2 -42.11 -17.63 -46.21
N ASN A 3 -40.78 -17.48 -46.24
CA ASN A 3 -40.08 -17.59 -47.52
C ASN A 3 -38.60 -17.98 -47.37
N ASN A 4 -38.30 -19.16 -47.93
CA ASN A 4 -36.96 -19.68 -48.23
C ASN A 4 -36.42 -19.01 -49.51
N LYS A 5 -35.10 -18.85 -49.59
CA LYS A 5 -34.34 -19.10 -50.84
C LYS A 5 -32.93 -19.59 -50.51
N LEU A 6 -32.47 -20.50 -51.37
CA LEU A 6 -31.46 -21.53 -51.16
C LEU A 6 -30.00 -21.09 -51.37
N ILE A 7 -29.14 -21.79 -50.63
CA ILE A 7 -27.73 -22.23 -50.75
C ILE A 7 -27.09 -22.17 -52.17
N PRO A 8 -25.74 -22.07 -52.31
CA PRO A 8 -24.91 -23.29 -52.23
C PRO A 8 -23.55 -23.15 -51.52
N SER A 9 -23.10 -24.29 -51.00
CA SER A 9 -21.76 -24.63 -50.52
C SER A 9 -20.75 -24.81 -51.65
N SER A 10 -19.50 -24.39 -51.46
CA SER A 10 -18.35 -25.02 -52.13
C SER A 10 -17.06 -24.85 -51.33
N SER A 11 -16.43 -25.98 -51.05
CA SER A 11 -15.09 -26.20 -50.50
C SER A 11 -13.95 -25.89 -51.48
N ALA A 12 -12.73 -25.82 -50.95
CA ALA A 12 -11.40 -25.63 -51.57
C ALA A 12 -10.94 -24.15 -51.57
N SER A 13 -9.73 -23.78 -51.15
CA SER A 13 -8.49 -24.53 -50.93
C SER A 13 -7.60 -23.78 -49.93
N SER A 14 -6.98 -24.53 -49.03
CA SER A 14 -5.71 -24.25 -48.37
C SER A 14 -4.65 -23.80 -49.38
N ASP A 15 -3.94 -22.69 -49.11
CA ASP A 15 -2.55 -22.40 -49.53
C ASP A 15 -2.18 -20.89 -49.65
N GLN A 16 -2.77 -20.00 -48.84
CA GLN A 16 -2.37 -18.58 -48.91
C GLN A 16 -2.40 -17.79 -47.59
N ALA A 17 -2.08 -18.42 -46.47
CA ALA A 17 -1.88 -17.73 -45.19
C ALA A 17 -0.69 -18.28 -44.39
N GLN A 18 0.35 -18.74 -45.10
CA GLN A 18 1.56 -19.30 -44.51
C GLN A 18 2.79 -18.81 -45.26
N ARG A 19 3.02 -17.50 -45.21
CA ARG A 19 4.25 -16.80 -45.59
C ARG A 19 4.08 -15.38 -45.10
N ASP A 20 4.54 -15.14 -43.88
CA ASP A 20 5.01 -13.86 -43.31
C ASP A 20 5.37 -14.06 -41.81
N LEU A 21 6.03 -15.19 -41.52
CA LEU A 21 6.69 -15.44 -40.24
C LEU A 21 8.19 -15.22 -40.43
N GLU A 22 8.58 -13.96 -40.62
CA GLU A 22 9.99 -13.54 -40.55
C GLU A 22 10.24 -12.89 -39.18
N THR A 23 10.91 -13.67 -38.33
CA THR A 23 11.95 -13.24 -37.38
C THR A 23 11.70 -11.99 -36.52
N PHE A 24 11.17 -12.20 -35.31
CA PHE A 24 11.37 -11.26 -34.21
C PHE A 24 12.78 -11.46 -33.61
N PRO A 25 13.62 -10.41 -33.52
CA PRO A 25 14.89 -10.54 -32.82
C PRO A 25 14.64 -10.64 -31.31
N SER A 26 15.01 -11.78 -30.75
CA SER A 26 15.15 -12.01 -29.31
C SER A 26 16.41 -11.30 -28.81
N SER A 27 16.23 -10.11 -28.24
CA SER A 27 17.04 -9.54 -27.14
C SER A 27 16.77 -8.03 -27.05
N SER A 28 15.82 -7.63 -26.20
CA SER A 28 15.79 -6.27 -25.68
C SER A 28 16.14 -6.32 -24.20
N SER A 29 17.45 -6.33 -23.92
CA SER A 29 17.93 -5.83 -22.64
C SER A 29 17.52 -4.36 -22.58
N THR A 30 16.40 -4.09 -21.92
CA THR A 30 16.01 -2.73 -21.57
C THR A 30 17.17 -2.17 -20.74
N PRO A 31 17.74 -1.00 -21.07
CA PRO A 31 18.78 -0.42 -20.24
C PRO A 31 18.27 -0.29 -18.81
N PRO A 32 19.10 -0.55 -17.78
CA PRO A 32 18.66 -0.44 -16.39
C PRO A 32 18.08 0.95 -16.16
N ILE A 33 16.90 1.01 -15.54
CA ILE A 33 16.27 2.29 -15.24
C ILE A 33 17.15 2.96 -14.19
N LYS A 34 17.70 4.14 -14.53
CA LYS A 34 18.49 4.91 -13.58
C LYS A 34 17.56 5.49 -12.52
N ILE A 35 17.83 5.15 -11.26
CA ILE A 35 17.29 5.89 -10.12
C ILE A 35 17.84 7.33 -10.25
N GLY A 36 16.96 8.32 -10.27
CA GLY A 36 17.29 9.73 -10.50
C GLY A 36 18.08 10.37 -9.34
N VAL A 37 18.07 11.69 -9.27
CA VAL A 37 18.43 12.44 -8.06
C VAL A 37 17.16 12.64 -7.24
N SER A 38 17.24 12.73 -5.91
CA SER A 38 16.07 13.04 -5.07
C SER A 38 15.44 14.37 -5.50
N GLU A 39 14.13 14.32 -5.69
CA GLU A 39 13.28 15.42 -6.17
C GLU A 39 12.44 16.01 -5.03
N MET A 40 12.31 15.30 -3.91
CA MET A 40 11.56 15.74 -2.73
C MET A 40 12.42 16.57 -1.76
N ASN A 41 11.91 17.73 -1.35
CA ASN A 41 12.50 18.54 -0.27
C ASN A 41 11.42 18.91 0.76
N ASN A 42 11.18 18.01 1.72
CA ASN A 42 10.14 18.14 2.73
C ASN A 42 10.62 17.59 4.09
N ALA A 43 9.79 17.75 5.13
CA ALA A 43 10.14 17.35 6.49
C ALA A 43 10.43 15.85 6.64
N LEU A 44 9.74 14.97 5.90
CA LEU A 44 10.02 13.53 5.93
C LEU A 44 11.41 13.23 5.36
N ILE A 45 11.78 13.88 4.26
CA ILE A 45 13.12 13.75 3.67
C ILE A 45 14.21 14.31 4.59
N GLN A 46 13.94 15.42 5.28
CA GLN A 46 14.84 15.94 6.30
C GLN A 46 15.00 14.98 7.47
N MET A 47 13.95 14.30 7.91
CA MET A 47 14.06 13.27 8.95
C MET A 47 14.86 12.05 8.47
N ALA A 48 14.77 11.73 7.18
CA ALA A 48 15.51 10.64 6.54
C ALA A 48 16.97 10.99 6.19
N SER A 49 17.38 12.27 6.25
CA SER A 49 18.73 12.68 5.84
C SER A 49 19.82 11.97 6.65
N ASP A 50 19.58 11.81 7.95
CA ASP A 50 20.54 11.28 8.92
C ASP A 50 20.38 9.77 9.15
N CYS A 51 19.43 9.12 8.46
CA CYS A 51 19.18 7.69 8.56
C CYS A 51 19.63 7.01 7.26
N GLN A 52 20.40 5.93 7.35
CA GLN A 52 20.88 5.15 6.21
C GLN A 52 19.95 3.99 5.88
N ASN A 53 19.44 3.29 6.89
CA ASN A 53 18.57 2.12 6.73
C ASN A 53 17.12 2.48 7.09
N ILE A 54 16.23 2.42 6.11
CA ILE A 54 14.84 2.90 6.23
C ILE A 54 13.88 1.76 5.89
N LEU A 55 12.88 1.53 6.73
CA LEU A 55 11.79 0.59 6.47
C LEU A 55 10.55 1.36 6.02
N ILE A 56 10.02 1.03 4.85
CA ILE A 56 8.69 1.46 4.40
C ILE A 56 7.74 0.28 4.50
N ALA A 57 6.62 0.46 5.18
CA ALA A 57 5.65 -0.60 5.44
C ALA A 57 4.22 -0.16 5.09
N GLY A 58 3.47 -0.98 4.35
CA GLY A 58 2.05 -0.70 4.08
C GLY A 58 1.19 -0.78 5.35
N CYS A 59 0.23 0.13 5.49
CA CYS A 59 -0.61 0.27 6.68
C CYS A 59 -1.83 -0.68 6.67
N GLY A 60 -2.63 -0.64 5.61
CA GLY A 60 -3.85 -1.43 5.43
C GLY A 60 -3.66 -2.75 4.69
N GLY A 61 -2.46 -3.00 4.17
CA GLY A 61 -2.10 -4.23 3.45
C GLY A 61 -2.41 -4.22 1.96
N GLY A 62 -2.17 -5.34 1.29
CA GLY A 62 -2.40 -5.47 -0.15
C GLY A 62 -1.57 -4.47 -0.97
N PHE A 63 -2.20 -3.48 -1.59
CA PHE A 63 -1.48 -2.50 -2.43
C PHE A 63 -0.95 -1.29 -1.65
N ASP A 64 -1.15 -1.19 -0.34
CA ASP A 64 -0.67 -0.03 0.44
C ASP A 64 0.84 0.18 0.38
N ILE A 65 1.61 -0.89 0.27
CA ILE A 65 3.06 -0.76 0.05
C ILE A 65 3.39 -0.01 -1.25
N TYR A 66 2.53 -0.05 -2.27
CA TYR A 66 2.70 0.71 -3.51
C TYR A 66 2.53 2.21 -3.27
N SER A 67 1.70 2.59 -2.30
CA SER A 67 1.54 3.98 -1.88
C SER A 67 2.81 4.55 -1.25
N GLY A 68 3.79 3.72 -0.87
CA GLY A 68 5.12 4.14 -0.44
C GLY A 68 6.16 4.21 -1.55
N LEU A 69 5.85 3.81 -2.78
CA LEU A 69 6.87 3.71 -3.84
C LEU A 69 7.45 5.05 -4.29
N PRO A 70 6.69 6.16 -4.38
CA PRO A 70 7.31 7.47 -4.60
C PRO A 70 8.40 7.78 -3.55
N LEU A 71 8.15 7.47 -2.27
CA LEU A 71 9.16 7.60 -1.21
C LEU A 71 10.32 6.63 -1.39
N TYR A 72 10.03 5.36 -1.71
CA TYR A 72 11.06 4.33 -1.94
C TYR A 72 12.06 4.78 -3.02
N PHE A 73 11.56 5.21 -4.18
CA PHE A 73 12.43 5.60 -5.29
C PHE A 73 13.22 6.88 -5.00
N ASP A 74 12.61 7.85 -4.31
CA ASP A 74 13.30 9.09 -3.94
C ASP A 74 14.40 8.82 -2.88
N LEU A 75 14.13 7.98 -1.88
CA LEU A 75 15.12 7.59 -0.87
C LEU A 75 16.26 6.75 -1.48
N LYS A 76 15.97 5.86 -2.45
CA LYS A 76 17.02 5.15 -3.20
C LYS A 76 17.87 6.11 -4.03
N ALA A 77 17.28 7.19 -4.58
CA ALA A 77 18.02 8.25 -5.27
C ALA A 77 18.98 9.02 -4.34
N MET A 78 18.69 9.03 -3.04
CA MET A 78 19.58 9.55 -1.99
C MET A 78 20.63 8.52 -1.51
N ASN A 79 20.77 7.37 -2.18
CA ASN A 79 21.64 6.26 -1.78
C ASN A 79 21.33 5.68 -0.39
N LYS A 80 20.05 5.70 0.02
CA LYS A 80 19.59 5.03 1.24
C LYS A 80 19.36 3.54 0.99
N ASN A 81 19.51 2.74 2.04
CA ASN A 81 19.08 1.35 2.05
C ASN A 81 17.61 1.32 2.44
N VAL A 82 16.72 0.99 1.50
CA VAL A 82 15.27 1.02 1.73
C VAL A 82 14.73 -0.41 1.70
N TYR A 83 14.14 -0.81 2.82
CA TYR A 83 13.52 -2.10 3.04
C TYR A 83 12.01 -1.97 2.98
N LEU A 84 11.33 -3.04 2.58
CA LEU A 84 9.89 -3.04 2.37
C LEU A 84 9.23 -4.07 3.28
N ALA A 85 8.07 -3.71 3.84
CA ALA A 85 7.20 -4.64 4.53
C ALA A 85 5.72 -4.40 4.17
N ASN A 86 4.87 -5.39 4.34
CA ASN A 86 3.44 -5.25 4.09
C ASN A 86 2.62 -6.31 4.83
N LEU A 87 1.32 -6.06 4.99
CA LEU A 87 0.35 -7.10 5.33
C LEU A 87 -0.21 -7.70 4.03
N ALA A 88 0.02 -9.00 3.78
CA ALA A 88 -0.48 -9.64 2.57
C ALA A 88 -1.97 -9.89 2.63
N PHE A 89 -2.66 -9.77 1.50
CA PHE A 89 -3.99 -10.36 1.31
C PHE A 89 -3.96 -11.72 0.62
N THR A 90 -2.78 -12.14 0.18
CA THR A 90 -2.50 -13.49 -0.31
C THR A 90 -2.41 -14.47 0.85
N ASP A 91 -2.93 -15.69 0.69
CA ASP A 91 -2.73 -16.78 1.65
C ASP A 91 -1.28 -17.27 1.59
N LEU A 92 -0.49 -16.94 2.61
CA LEU A 92 0.94 -17.27 2.67
C LEU A 92 1.23 -18.70 3.14
N SER A 93 0.22 -19.49 3.53
CA SER A 93 0.45 -20.86 4.01
C SER A 93 0.97 -21.82 2.93
N ARG A 94 0.90 -21.40 1.65
CA ARG A 94 1.23 -22.20 0.46
C ARG A 94 2.47 -21.71 -0.27
N MET A 95 3.27 -20.87 0.38
CA MET A 95 4.55 -20.40 -0.15
C MET A 95 5.51 -21.57 -0.35
N ASP A 96 6.32 -21.49 -1.40
CA ASP A 96 7.34 -22.47 -1.70
C ASP A 96 8.58 -22.34 -0.79
N LYS A 97 9.50 -23.29 -0.93
CA LYS A 97 10.77 -23.32 -0.18
C LYS A 97 11.72 -22.15 -0.47
N ASN A 98 11.45 -21.35 -1.50
CA ASN A 98 12.26 -20.18 -1.83
C ASN A 98 11.87 -18.95 -1.00
N THR A 99 10.83 -19.09 -0.17
CA THR A 99 10.34 -18.05 0.72
C THR A 99 10.79 -18.38 2.15
N GLU A 100 11.63 -17.52 2.73
CA GLU A 100 12.05 -17.69 4.12
C GLU A 100 10.84 -17.48 5.04
N ASN A 101 10.67 -18.44 5.96
CA ASN A 101 9.77 -18.27 7.08
C ASN A 101 10.52 -17.66 8.27
N ILE A 102 9.95 -16.61 8.88
CA ILE A 102 10.54 -15.97 10.05
C ILE A 102 9.67 -16.33 11.25
N GLU A 103 10.22 -17.14 12.15
CA GLU A 103 9.53 -17.59 13.35
C GLU A 103 9.36 -16.43 14.35
N LEU A 104 8.16 -16.32 14.91
CA LEU A 104 7.85 -15.40 16.00
C LEU A 104 7.60 -16.22 17.27
N ALA A 105 8.28 -15.87 18.35
CA ALA A 105 8.11 -16.50 19.66
C ALA A 105 6.67 -16.37 20.17
N SER A 106 5.96 -15.30 19.82
CA SER A 106 4.55 -15.16 20.18
C SER A 106 3.58 -16.06 19.38
N TYR A 107 4.05 -16.72 18.30
CA TYR A 107 3.26 -17.60 17.44
C TYR A 107 3.91 -18.99 17.28
N PRO A 108 3.98 -19.79 18.35
CA PRO A 108 4.56 -21.13 18.26
C PRO A 108 3.78 -22.00 17.27
N ASN A 109 4.50 -22.64 16.35
CA ASN A 109 3.94 -23.50 15.30
C ASN A 109 2.99 -22.80 14.31
N LYS A 110 3.04 -21.46 14.24
CA LYS A 110 2.27 -20.71 13.25
C LYS A 110 3.14 -19.66 12.57
N ASN A 111 3.27 -19.82 11.27
CA ASN A 111 4.02 -18.93 10.42
C ASN A 111 3.21 -17.67 10.10
N VAL A 112 3.68 -16.51 10.55
CA VAL A 112 2.97 -15.23 10.37
C VAL A 112 3.83 -14.11 9.75
N LEU A 113 5.11 -14.37 9.50
CA LEU A 113 6.03 -13.45 8.82
C LEU A 113 6.89 -14.22 7.81
N TYR A 114 7.00 -13.67 6.60
CA TYR A 114 7.70 -14.27 5.48
C TYR A 114 8.59 -13.23 4.80
N ALA A 115 9.77 -13.61 4.33
CA ALA A 115 10.54 -12.79 3.41
C ALA A 115 10.24 -13.21 1.96
N VAL A 116 9.48 -12.38 1.26
CA VAL A 116 9.05 -12.63 -0.12
C VAL A 116 10.04 -12.00 -1.10
N HIS A 117 10.55 -12.82 -2.02
CA HIS A 117 11.50 -12.42 -3.06
C HIS A 117 10.87 -12.50 -4.45
N ALA A 118 11.60 -12.08 -5.48
CA ALA A 118 11.13 -12.17 -6.87
C ALA A 118 10.91 -13.63 -7.31
N GLU A 119 11.71 -14.55 -6.77
CA GLU A 119 11.66 -16.00 -7.02
C GLU A 119 10.65 -16.73 -6.15
N SER A 120 10.11 -16.08 -5.12
CA SER A 120 9.08 -16.66 -4.27
C SER A 120 7.86 -17.02 -5.11
N ASN A 121 7.33 -18.22 -4.88
CA ASN A 121 6.15 -18.70 -5.58
C ASN A 121 5.07 -19.15 -4.58
N ASN A 122 3.84 -18.92 -5.00
CA ASN A 122 2.65 -19.44 -4.33
C ASN A 122 1.78 -20.00 -5.44
N HIS A 123 1.46 -21.28 -5.38
CA HIS A 123 0.95 -22.03 -6.54
C HIS A 123 -0.38 -21.52 -7.11
N ASP A 124 -1.09 -20.61 -6.42
CA ASP A 124 -2.37 -20.01 -6.84
C ASP A 124 -2.35 -18.46 -6.83
N LEU A 125 -1.47 -17.83 -7.62
CA LEU A 125 -1.32 -16.36 -7.71
C LEU A 125 -2.48 -15.65 -8.43
N VAL A 126 -3.62 -15.46 -7.77
CA VAL A 126 -4.67 -14.54 -8.25
C VAL A 126 -4.41 -13.09 -7.83
N TYR A 127 -3.74 -12.92 -6.68
CA TYR A 127 -3.39 -11.64 -6.07
C TYR A 127 -2.11 -11.82 -5.27
N PHE A 128 -1.05 -11.07 -5.57
CA PHE A 128 0.19 -11.03 -4.78
C PHE A 128 1.06 -9.79 -5.09
N PRO A 129 0.61 -8.59 -4.72
CA PRO A 129 1.28 -7.33 -5.08
C PRO A 129 2.73 -7.27 -4.59
N GLU A 130 3.05 -7.83 -3.43
CA GLU A 130 4.39 -7.88 -2.84
C GLU A 130 5.37 -8.64 -3.73
N LYS A 131 4.97 -9.83 -4.19
CA LYS A 131 5.80 -10.64 -5.09
C LYS A 131 6.01 -9.94 -6.44
N TYR A 132 4.97 -9.33 -7.00
CA TYR A 132 5.10 -8.61 -8.27
C TYR A 132 5.90 -7.32 -8.14
N LEU A 133 5.94 -6.72 -6.95
CA LEU A 133 6.84 -5.62 -6.64
C LEU A 133 8.30 -6.11 -6.65
N CYS A 134 8.60 -7.24 -5.99
CA CYS A 134 9.94 -7.83 -6.03
C CYS A 134 10.38 -8.16 -7.47
N GLU A 135 9.51 -8.76 -8.28
CA GLU A 135 9.81 -8.99 -9.70
C GLU A 135 10.10 -7.71 -10.47
N PHE A 136 9.29 -6.65 -10.26
CA PHE A 136 9.49 -5.37 -10.92
C PHE A 136 10.84 -4.75 -10.54
N LEU A 137 11.17 -4.72 -9.24
CA LEU A 137 12.43 -4.13 -8.75
C LEU A 137 13.65 -4.87 -9.31
N LYS A 138 13.62 -6.21 -9.31
CA LYS A 138 14.70 -7.05 -9.85
C LYS A 138 14.85 -6.88 -11.35
N LYS A 139 13.75 -6.99 -12.10
CA LYS A 139 13.76 -6.93 -13.57
C LYS A 139 14.28 -5.60 -14.11
N ASN A 140 14.03 -4.50 -13.40
CA ASN A 140 14.47 -3.17 -13.82
C ASN A 140 15.84 -2.76 -13.27
N GLY A 141 16.53 -3.66 -12.55
CA GLY A 141 17.85 -3.40 -11.97
C GLY A 141 17.84 -2.35 -10.84
N ILE A 142 16.70 -2.16 -10.18
CA ILE A 142 16.53 -1.20 -9.08
C ILE A 142 17.06 -1.80 -7.77
N ASP A 143 16.83 -3.09 -7.59
CA ASP A 143 17.36 -3.89 -6.49
C ASP A 143 17.76 -5.26 -7.02
N GLU A 144 18.97 -5.72 -6.70
CA GLU A 144 19.46 -7.04 -7.15
C GLU A 144 18.74 -8.19 -6.44
N ASN A 145 18.41 -7.98 -5.16
CA ASN A 145 17.79 -8.98 -4.28
C ASN A 145 16.62 -8.37 -3.49
N PRO A 146 15.55 -7.91 -4.17
CA PRO A 146 14.44 -7.28 -3.50
C PRO A 146 13.77 -8.26 -2.54
N VAL A 147 13.37 -7.72 -1.40
CA VAL A 147 12.61 -8.42 -0.37
C VAL A 147 11.47 -7.55 0.11
N VAL A 148 10.28 -8.14 0.21
CA VAL A 148 9.14 -7.57 0.93
C VAL A 148 8.83 -8.48 2.11
N TYR A 149 9.06 -7.98 3.32
CA TYR A 149 8.68 -8.67 4.55
C TYR A 149 7.16 -8.66 4.69
N THR A 150 6.56 -9.83 4.59
CA THR A 150 5.12 -9.94 4.40
C THR A 150 4.50 -10.64 5.60
N PHE A 151 3.61 -9.93 6.29
CA PHE A 151 2.81 -10.46 7.39
C PHE A 151 1.59 -11.20 6.86
N ASP A 152 1.28 -12.34 7.47
CA ASP A 152 0.04 -13.10 7.20
C ASP A 152 -1.17 -12.42 7.87
N ARG A 153 -2.35 -12.43 7.23
CA ARG A 153 -3.59 -11.86 7.80
C ARG A 153 -4.02 -12.52 9.11
N GLY A 154 -3.55 -13.73 9.38
CA GLY A 154 -3.78 -14.44 10.63
C GLY A 154 -3.00 -13.89 11.82
N THR A 155 -2.18 -12.85 11.64
CA THR A 155 -1.48 -12.13 12.72
C THR A 155 -2.40 -11.18 13.48
N GLY A 156 -1.90 -10.61 14.58
CA GLY A 156 -2.52 -9.55 15.37
C GLY A 156 -1.48 -8.48 15.73
N VAL A 157 -1.83 -7.54 16.61
CA VAL A 157 -0.92 -6.46 17.04
C VAL A 157 0.38 -7.02 17.64
N ILE A 158 0.30 -8.09 18.43
CA ILE A 158 1.49 -8.73 19.03
C ILE A 158 2.44 -9.23 17.94
N GLY A 159 1.92 -9.94 16.93
CA GLY A 159 2.73 -10.48 15.84
C GLY A 159 3.29 -9.41 14.92
N MET A 160 2.52 -8.35 14.65
CA MET A 160 3.04 -7.19 13.92
C MET A 160 4.20 -6.53 14.67
N THR A 161 4.04 -6.29 15.97
CA THR A 161 5.08 -5.67 16.80
C THR A 161 6.37 -6.49 16.77
N GLU A 162 6.29 -7.78 17.10
CA GLU A 162 7.45 -8.66 17.15
C GLU A 162 8.11 -8.81 15.77
N GLY A 163 7.32 -8.97 14.70
CA GLY A 163 7.87 -9.07 13.36
C GLY A 163 8.57 -7.81 12.90
N TYR A 164 8.03 -6.62 13.21
CA TYR A 164 8.74 -5.37 12.93
C TYR A 164 10.03 -5.24 13.75
N GLU A 165 10.03 -5.63 15.02
CA GLU A 165 11.24 -5.66 15.84
C GLU A 165 12.33 -6.56 15.24
N ILE A 166 11.96 -7.75 14.74
CA ILE A 166 12.89 -8.66 14.04
C ILE A 166 13.44 -8.00 12.78
N ILE A 167 12.59 -7.38 11.94
CA ILE A 167 13.03 -6.72 10.69
C ILE A 167 13.97 -5.55 11.01
N ILE A 168 13.63 -4.74 12.01
CA ILE A 168 14.43 -3.58 12.44
C ILE A 168 15.81 -4.02 12.88
N GLN A 169 15.89 -5.04 13.73
CA GLN A 169 17.18 -5.56 14.22
C GLN A 169 17.99 -6.22 13.11
N ARG A 170 17.34 -6.97 12.21
CA ARG A 170 18.00 -7.69 11.11
C ARG A 170 18.72 -6.73 10.15
N HIS A 171 18.15 -5.56 9.90
CA HIS A 171 18.69 -4.58 8.94
C HIS A 171 19.28 -3.33 9.57
N GLY A 172 19.26 -3.22 10.90
CA GLY A 172 19.67 -2.00 11.60
C GLY A 172 18.87 -0.77 11.15
N ILE A 173 17.54 -0.90 11.09
CA ILE A 173 16.65 0.17 10.64
C ILE A 173 16.69 1.36 11.62
N GLU A 174 16.84 2.56 11.07
CA GLU A 174 16.96 3.82 11.83
C GLU A 174 15.74 4.72 11.69
N LEU A 175 14.89 4.45 10.69
CA LEU A 175 13.63 5.15 10.44
C LEU A 175 12.61 4.17 9.86
N MET A 176 11.39 4.18 10.40
CA MET A 176 10.27 3.42 9.88
C MET A 176 9.15 4.36 9.43
N ILE A 177 8.62 4.11 8.24
CA ILE A 177 7.54 4.87 7.62
C ILE A 177 6.39 3.90 7.28
N LEU A 178 5.28 4.00 8.01
CA LEU A 178 4.03 3.39 7.60
C LEU A 178 3.40 4.22 6.47
N VAL A 179 2.89 3.56 5.44
CA VAL A 179 2.28 4.19 4.27
C VAL A 179 0.88 3.64 4.00
N ASP A 180 -0.06 4.54 3.76
CA ASP A 180 -1.45 4.24 3.42
C ASP A 180 -1.82 4.92 2.10
N GLY A 181 -2.55 4.20 1.24
CA GLY A 181 -3.08 4.73 -0.02
C GLY A 181 -4.40 5.48 0.11
N GLY A 182 -4.95 5.55 1.31
CA GLY A 182 -6.14 6.27 1.69
C GLY A 182 -5.90 7.25 2.83
N ASN A 183 -6.96 7.67 3.50
CA ASN A 183 -6.90 8.54 4.67
C ASN A 183 -7.77 8.04 5.84
N ASP A 184 -8.22 6.80 5.77
CA ASP A 184 -9.01 6.13 6.79
C ASP A 184 -8.18 5.65 7.98
N SER A 185 -6.87 5.49 7.82
CA SER A 185 -5.90 5.34 8.92
C SER A 185 -5.92 6.49 9.95
N LEU A 186 -6.49 7.65 9.61
CA LEU A 186 -6.67 8.78 10.52
C LEU A 186 -8.03 8.78 11.24
N MET A 187 -8.89 7.79 11.00
CA MET A 187 -10.15 7.65 11.73
C MET A 187 -9.90 7.15 13.16
N ARG A 188 -10.61 7.75 14.13
CA ARG A 188 -10.37 7.55 15.56
C ARG A 188 -11.18 6.40 16.16
N GLY A 189 -12.23 5.97 15.46
CA GLY A 189 -13.12 4.90 15.85
C GLY A 189 -14.50 5.36 16.32
N ASN A 190 -14.71 6.66 16.53
CA ASN A 190 -16.01 7.22 16.94
C ASN A 190 -16.79 7.88 15.80
N GLU A 191 -16.27 7.85 14.58
CA GLU A 191 -16.93 8.27 13.35
C GLU A 191 -18.04 7.29 12.95
N GLU A 192 -19.02 7.79 12.20
CA GLU A 192 -20.15 7.01 11.69
C GLU A 192 -19.69 5.84 10.80
N LYS A 193 -18.69 6.10 9.96
CA LYS A 193 -17.98 5.13 9.11
C LYS A 193 -16.48 5.33 9.27
N LEU A 194 -15.72 4.24 9.11
CA LEU A 194 -14.28 4.19 9.42
C LEU A 194 -13.40 3.78 8.25
N GLY A 195 -13.95 3.51 7.07
CA GLY A 195 -13.16 2.90 6.00
C GLY A 195 -12.89 1.41 6.25
N SER A 196 -11.61 1.03 6.18
CA SER A 196 -11.01 -0.29 6.41
C SER A 196 -10.15 -0.31 7.70
N PRO A 197 -10.74 -0.02 8.88
CA PRO A 197 -9.97 0.29 10.08
C PRO A 197 -9.14 -0.86 10.64
N HIS A 198 -9.45 -2.11 10.28
CA HIS A 198 -8.89 -3.30 10.93
C HIS A 198 -7.39 -3.43 10.67
N GLU A 199 -7.00 -3.51 9.41
CA GLU A 199 -5.61 -3.62 9.00
C GLU A 199 -4.79 -2.38 9.42
N ASP A 200 -5.32 -1.17 9.18
CA ASP A 200 -4.63 0.07 9.55
C ASP A 200 -4.34 0.17 11.04
N SER A 201 -5.37 -0.05 11.86
CA SER A 201 -5.22 0.07 13.30
C SER A 201 -4.31 -1.01 13.88
N MET A 202 -4.28 -2.19 13.27
CA MET A 202 -3.34 -3.25 13.63
C MET A 202 -1.90 -2.83 13.34
N SER A 203 -1.63 -2.29 12.14
CA SER A 203 -0.30 -1.80 11.75
C SER A 203 0.15 -0.63 12.60
N ILE A 204 -0.71 0.37 12.81
CA ILE A 204 -0.43 1.54 13.66
C ILE A 204 -0.14 1.10 15.10
N ALA A 205 -0.98 0.23 15.68
CA ALA A 205 -0.78 -0.28 17.03
C ALA A 205 0.50 -1.12 17.14
N GLY A 206 0.81 -1.93 16.13
CA GLY A 206 2.03 -2.74 16.08
C GLY A 206 3.29 -1.87 16.08
N VAL A 207 3.35 -0.85 15.21
CA VAL A 207 4.49 0.07 15.16
C VAL A 207 4.58 0.94 16.41
N TYR A 208 3.44 1.36 16.97
CA TYR A 208 3.40 2.08 18.23
C TYR A 208 3.95 1.25 19.41
N ALA A 209 3.68 -0.06 19.41
CA ALA A 209 4.09 -0.95 20.49
C ALA A 209 5.56 -1.41 20.43
N ILE A 210 6.28 -1.17 19.33
CA ILE A 210 7.72 -1.47 19.22
C ILE A 210 8.47 -0.86 20.42
N SER A 211 9.43 -1.59 20.96
CA SER A 211 10.27 -1.13 22.05
C SER A 211 11.07 0.13 21.68
N GLU A 212 11.05 1.15 22.55
CA GLU A 212 11.88 2.38 22.42
C GLU A 212 13.39 2.06 22.34
N LYS A 213 13.82 0.90 22.87
CA LYS A 213 15.21 0.45 22.77
C LYS A 213 15.57 -0.10 21.39
N ILE A 214 14.58 -0.52 20.61
CA ILE A 214 14.77 -1.10 19.27
C ILE A 214 14.68 -0.01 18.21
N LEU A 215 13.67 0.85 18.30
CA LEU A 215 13.54 2.02 17.42
C LEU A 215 12.91 3.16 18.21
N PRO A 216 13.57 4.31 18.39
CA PRO A 216 12.99 5.46 19.09
C PRO A 216 11.67 5.92 18.47
N MET A 217 10.71 6.37 19.29
CA MET A 217 9.36 6.75 18.83
C MET A 217 9.35 7.93 17.85
N ASP A 218 10.33 8.84 17.91
CA ASP A 218 10.49 9.94 16.96
C ASP A 218 10.97 9.46 15.58
N LYS A 219 11.45 8.21 15.47
CA LYS A 219 11.83 7.52 14.24
C LYS A 219 10.71 6.66 13.65
N ARG A 220 9.46 6.86 14.08
CA ARG A 220 8.29 6.13 13.62
C ARG A 220 7.27 7.10 13.02
N ILE A 221 7.08 7.03 11.72
CA ILE A 221 6.30 7.98 10.94
C ILE A 221 5.15 7.28 10.23
N MET A 222 4.03 7.97 10.11
CA MET A 222 2.89 7.59 9.29
C MET A 222 2.77 8.59 8.15
N ALA A 223 2.65 8.11 6.92
CA ALA A 223 2.38 8.92 5.75
C ALA A 223 1.16 8.35 5.02
N CYS A 224 0.24 9.20 4.61
CA CYS A 224 -0.90 8.76 3.81
C CYS A 224 -1.04 9.64 2.56
N ILE A 225 -1.39 9.01 1.43
CA ILE A 225 -1.59 9.62 0.11
C ILE A 225 -2.97 9.19 -0.41
N GLY A 226 -3.49 9.78 -1.48
CA GLY A 226 -4.78 9.38 -2.04
C GLY A 226 -5.99 10.02 -1.35
N PHE A 227 -5.82 11.22 -0.79
CA PHE A 227 -6.89 11.99 -0.14
C PHE A 227 -8.27 11.88 -0.82
N GLY A 228 -9.23 11.34 -0.08
CA GLY A 228 -10.63 11.22 -0.52
C GLY A 228 -10.95 9.96 -1.33
N VAL A 229 -9.98 9.07 -1.57
CA VAL A 229 -10.24 7.80 -2.26
C VAL A 229 -11.20 6.88 -1.47
N ASP A 230 -11.16 6.96 -0.14
CA ASP A 230 -11.98 6.14 0.77
C ASP A 230 -13.40 6.69 0.97
N TYR A 231 -13.79 7.72 0.22
CA TYR A 231 -15.15 8.25 0.25
C TYR A 231 -16.18 7.14 -0.02
N PHE A 232 -15.87 6.19 -0.90
CA PHE A 232 -16.72 5.03 -1.16
C PHE A 232 -16.92 4.13 0.08
N HIS A 233 -15.92 4.10 0.98
CA HIS A 233 -15.97 3.37 2.25
C HIS A 233 -16.53 4.24 3.41
N GLY A 234 -17.10 5.41 3.08
CA GLY A 234 -17.77 6.31 4.02
C GLY A 234 -16.83 7.24 4.77
N VAL A 235 -15.58 7.38 4.33
CA VAL A 235 -14.61 8.27 4.97
C VAL A 235 -14.79 9.67 4.41
N HIS A 236 -15.07 10.62 5.30
CA HIS A 236 -15.38 11.99 4.91
C HIS A 236 -14.21 12.93 5.20
N SER A 237 -13.89 13.78 4.21
CA SER A 237 -12.81 14.78 4.30
C SER A 237 -12.92 15.69 5.52
N SER A 238 -14.13 16.11 5.91
CA SER A 238 -14.30 16.97 7.10
C SER A 238 -13.84 16.29 8.39
N LEU A 239 -14.10 14.99 8.55
CA LEU A 239 -13.65 14.22 9.71
C LEU A 239 -12.13 14.00 9.68
N PHE A 240 -11.56 13.74 8.49
CA PHE A 240 -10.11 13.68 8.32
C PHE A 240 -9.43 15.01 8.73
N PHE A 241 -9.96 16.15 8.28
CA PHE A 241 -9.42 17.46 8.64
C PHE A 241 -9.59 17.78 10.12
N GLU A 242 -10.71 17.39 10.75
CA GLU A 242 -10.92 17.51 12.18
C GLU A 242 -9.89 16.66 12.98
N ASN A 243 -9.62 15.44 12.52
CA ASN A 243 -8.64 14.54 13.14
C ASN A 243 -7.21 15.06 12.99
N THR A 244 -6.86 15.54 11.79
CA THR A 244 -5.60 16.23 11.51
C THR A 244 -5.42 17.46 12.41
N SER A 245 -6.45 18.30 12.53
CA SER A 245 -6.44 19.47 13.42
C SER A 245 -6.30 19.09 14.89
N SER A 246 -6.93 18.00 15.30
CA SER A 246 -6.76 17.42 16.63
C SER A 246 -5.33 16.93 16.85
N ILE A 247 -4.65 16.39 15.81
CA ILE A 247 -3.24 15.98 15.91
C ILE A 247 -2.38 17.21 16.18
N ILE A 248 -2.54 18.23 15.34
CA ILE A 248 -1.75 19.48 15.39
C ILE A 248 -1.90 20.16 16.75
N SER A 249 -3.11 20.23 17.28
CA SER A 249 -3.39 20.95 18.53
C SER A 249 -2.99 20.19 19.80
N GLN A 250 -3.02 18.85 19.78
CA GLN A 250 -2.84 18.04 20.99
C GLN A 250 -1.46 17.40 21.10
N TYR A 251 -0.75 17.21 19.98
CA TYR A 251 0.52 16.49 19.96
C TYR A 251 1.60 17.37 19.31
N GLU A 252 2.51 17.87 20.15
CA GLU A 252 3.67 18.61 19.67
C GLU A 252 4.47 17.77 18.67
N GLY A 253 4.72 18.33 17.48
CA GLY A 253 5.38 17.63 16.39
C GLY A 253 4.60 16.41 15.86
N GLY A 254 3.30 16.31 16.16
CA GLY A 254 2.42 15.22 15.72
C GLY A 254 2.12 15.27 14.22
N PHE A 255 1.91 16.47 13.66
CA PHE A 255 1.85 16.69 12.22
C PHE A 255 3.23 17.13 11.73
N LYS A 256 3.77 16.40 10.74
CA LYS A 256 5.09 16.66 10.15
C LYS A 256 5.01 17.47 8.87
N GLY A 257 3.81 17.71 8.34
CA GLY A 257 3.58 18.49 7.14
C GLY A 257 2.93 17.68 6.02
N ALA A 258 2.76 18.32 4.88
CA ALA A 258 2.24 17.72 3.67
C ALA A 258 3.03 18.19 2.44
N PHE A 259 3.14 17.35 1.42
CA PHE A 259 3.83 17.69 0.18
C PHE A 259 3.25 16.91 -1.00
N SER A 260 3.34 17.47 -2.20
CA SER A 260 2.83 16.86 -3.43
C SER A 260 3.90 16.01 -4.13
N VAL A 261 3.48 14.91 -4.73
CA VAL A 261 4.23 14.21 -5.77
C VAL A 261 3.88 14.83 -7.13
N LEU A 262 4.90 15.22 -7.91
CA LEU A 262 4.69 15.86 -9.21
C LEU A 262 4.80 14.86 -10.35
N LYS A 263 4.10 15.15 -11.45
CA LYS A 263 4.00 14.30 -12.64
C LYS A 263 5.35 14.10 -13.33
N GLU A 264 6.21 15.11 -13.27
CA GLU A 264 7.51 15.13 -13.93
C GLU A 264 8.58 14.37 -13.14
N TRP A 265 8.32 14.01 -11.89
CA TRP A 265 9.30 13.37 -11.02
C TRP A 265 9.53 11.90 -11.40
N ASN A 266 10.80 11.50 -11.42
CA ASN A 266 11.19 10.12 -11.67
C ASN A 266 10.58 9.14 -10.67
N CYS A 267 10.46 9.55 -9.40
CA CYS A 267 9.85 8.70 -8.37
C CYS A 267 8.37 8.38 -8.69
N PHE A 268 7.64 9.31 -9.29
CA PHE A 268 6.27 9.10 -9.76
C PHE A 268 6.23 8.18 -10.98
N LEU A 269 7.09 8.42 -11.98
CA LEU A 269 7.14 7.61 -13.19
C LEU A 269 7.45 6.14 -12.87
N LEU A 270 8.38 5.89 -11.93
CA LEU A 270 8.71 4.55 -11.44
C LEU A 270 7.56 3.91 -10.65
N PHE A 271 6.88 4.67 -9.79
CA PHE A 271 5.67 4.21 -9.10
C PHE A 271 4.59 3.76 -10.09
N LYS A 272 4.30 4.58 -11.09
CA LYS A 272 3.34 4.23 -12.15
C LYS A 272 3.76 2.95 -12.88
N GLN A 273 5.03 2.83 -13.27
CA GLN A 273 5.53 1.63 -13.94
C GLN A 273 5.44 0.36 -13.08
N ALA A 274 5.68 0.48 -11.77
CA ALA A 274 5.50 -0.63 -10.84
C ALA A 274 4.03 -1.07 -10.76
N CYS A 275 3.10 -0.10 -10.67
CA CYS A 275 1.66 -0.37 -10.76
C CYS A 275 1.29 -1.04 -12.08
N ASP A 276 1.72 -0.49 -13.22
CA ASP A 276 1.44 -1.07 -14.55
C ASP A 276 1.94 -2.52 -14.66
N TYR A 277 3.11 -2.82 -14.10
CA TYR A 277 3.65 -4.18 -14.06
C TYR A 277 2.75 -5.11 -13.23
N ALA A 278 2.40 -4.69 -12.02
CA ALA A 278 1.55 -5.46 -11.11
C ALA A 278 0.14 -5.67 -11.69
N PHE A 279 -0.45 -4.65 -12.31
CA PHE A 279 -1.79 -4.69 -12.90
C PHE A 279 -1.84 -5.65 -14.10
N LYS A 280 -0.79 -5.69 -14.93
CA LYS A 280 -0.71 -6.68 -16.02
C LYS A 280 -0.67 -8.12 -15.51
N LYS A 281 -0.03 -8.35 -14.36
CA LYS A 281 0.06 -9.67 -13.72
C LYS A 281 -1.21 -10.05 -12.95
N MET A 282 -1.98 -9.04 -12.51
CA MET A 282 -3.20 -9.19 -11.72
C MET A 282 -4.36 -8.40 -12.37
N SER A 283 -4.65 -8.69 -13.64
CA SER A 283 -5.54 -7.87 -14.49
C SER A 283 -6.97 -7.70 -13.95
N HIS A 284 -7.45 -8.64 -13.13
CA HIS A 284 -8.76 -8.54 -12.48
C HIS A 284 -8.73 -7.87 -11.10
N ASN A 285 -7.54 -7.59 -10.57
CA ASN A 285 -7.32 -7.09 -9.21
C ASN A 285 -6.41 -5.85 -9.16
N ALA A 286 -6.35 -5.06 -10.25
CA ALA A 286 -5.62 -3.79 -10.29
C ALA A 286 -6.11 -2.84 -9.19
N SER A 287 -5.20 -2.19 -8.47
CA SER A 287 -5.51 -1.37 -7.30
C SER A 287 -6.36 -0.15 -7.67
N ILE A 288 -7.57 -0.07 -7.12
CA ILE A 288 -8.43 1.11 -7.29
C ILE A 288 -7.72 2.35 -6.73
N VAL A 289 -7.12 2.19 -5.55
CA VAL A 289 -6.44 3.27 -4.83
C VAL A 289 -5.27 3.82 -5.63
N SER A 290 -4.32 2.97 -6.01
CA SER A 290 -3.14 3.40 -6.76
C SER A 290 -3.51 3.97 -8.14
N SER A 291 -4.52 3.40 -8.81
CA SER A 291 -5.03 3.95 -10.08
C SER A 291 -5.64 5.36 -9.92
N CYS A 292 -6.36 5.62 -8.82
CA CYS A 292 -6.91 6.96 -8.53
C CYS A 292 -5.79 7.97 -8.24
N ILE A 293 -4.78 7.59 -7.46
CA ILE A 293 -3.59 8.43 -7.17
C ILE A 293 -2.86 8.77 -8.47
N ILE A 294 -2.59 7.76 -9.31
CA ILE A 294 -1.93 7.96 -10.61
C ILE A 294 -2.75 8.93 -11.48
N ALA A 295 -4.06 8.69 -11.61
CA ALA A 295 -4.93 9.54 -12.42
C ALA A 295 -4.93 11.00 -11.94
N ALA A 296 -4.96 11.23 -10.63
CA ALA A 296 -4.90 12.56 -10.05
C ALA A 296 -3.57 13.26 -10.36
N ILE A 297 -2.44 12.59 -10.18
CA ILE A 297 -1.10 13.15 -10.47
C ILE A 297 -0.96 13.43 -11.98
N GLU A 298 -1.57 12.62 -12.85
CA GLU A 298 -1.57 12.84 -14.30
C GLU A 298 -2.43 14.04 -14.74
N GLY A 299 -3.26 14.58 -13.84
CA GLY A 299 -4.10 15.76 -14.05
C GLY A 299 -5.57 15.46 -14.32
N HIS A 300 -6.03 14.23 -14.11
CA HIS A 300 -7.46 13.90 -14.21
C HIS A 300 -8.25 14.41 -13.00
N TYR A 301 -9.56 14.62 -13.19
CA TYR A 301 -10.45 15.21 -12.18
C TYR A 301 -11.88 14.67 -12.27
N GLY A 302 -12.57 14.64 -11.13
CA GLY A 302 -13.98 14.28 -11.00
C GLY A 302 -14.22 12.79 -11.20
N ASN A 303 -15.33 12.43 -11.86
CA ASN A 303 -15.72 11.05 -12.12
C ASN A 303 -14.95 10.44 -13.32
N TYR A 304 -13.63 10.55 -13.27
CA TYR A 304 -12.73 9.90 -14.22
C TYR A 304 -12.52 8.43 -13.79
N HIS A 305 -12.70 7.50 -14.72
CA HIS A 305 -12.53 6.06 -14.49
C HIS A 305 -11.23 5.57 -15.16
N PRO A 306 -10.16 5.28 -14.39
CA PRO A 306 -8.90 4.81 -14.95
C PRO A 306 -9.07 3.50 -15.73
N PRO A 307 -8.38 3.32 -16.87
CA PRO A 307 -8.57 2.16 -17.75
C PRO A 307 -8.42 0.81 -17.05
N ASP A 308 -7.39 0.64 -16.21
CA ASP A 308 -7.06 -0.64 -15.56
C ASP A 308 -8.14 -1.11 -14.57
N ILE A 309 -8.97 -0.19 -14.06
CA ILE A 309 -10.02 -0.50 -13.08
C ILE A 309 -11.43 -0.22 -13.62
N LYS A 310 -11.57 0.22 -14.88
CA LYS A 310 -12.82 0.73 -15.44
C LYS A 310 -14.00 -0.23 -15.24
N GLU A 311 -13.80 -1.52 -15.47
CA GLU A 311 -14.86 -2.52 -15.26
C GLU A 311 -15.20 -2.74 -13.78
N ARG A 312 -14.22 -2.63 -12.88
CA ARG A 312 -14.42 -2.77 -11.42
C ARG A 312 -15.22 -1.61 -10.84
N VAL A 313 -15.09 -0.41 -11.44
CA VAL A 313 -15.69 0.83 -10.93
C VAL A 313 -16.83 1.38 -11.79
N LYS A 314 -17.29 0.66 -12.83
CA LYS A 314 -18.24 1.16 -13.82
C LYS A 314 -19.58 1.68 -13.29
N TYR A 315 -19.99 1.24 -12.10
CA TYR A 315 -21.22 1.69 -11.43
C TYR A 315 -20.95 2.62 -10.23
N SER A 316 -19.69 2.99 -10.01
CA SER A 316 -19.27 3.90 -8.93
C SER A 316 -19.06 5.31 -9.46
N THR A 317 -19.28 6.29 -8.61
CA THR A 317 -18.82 7.66 -8.85
C THR A 317 -17.46 7.81 -8.17
N LEU A 318 -16.44 8.14 -8.95
CA LEU A 318 -15.12 8.48 -8.44
C LEU A 318 -15.00 9.99 -8.25
N HIS A 319 -14.13 10.39 -7.33
CA HIS A 319 -13.90 11.78 -6.96
C HIS A 319 -12.42 12.12 -7.10
N ILE A 320 -11.86 11.84 -8.29
CA ILE A 320 -10.46 12.12 -8.59
C ILE A 320 -10.19 13.61 -8.36
N ASN A 321 -9.18 13.94 -7.57
CA ASN A 321 -8.87 15.33 -7.22
C ASN A 321 -7.36 15.53 -7.01
N PRO A 322 -6.83 16.76 -7.19
CA PRO A 322 -5.39 17.01 -7.10
C PRO A 322 -4.78 16.73 -5.72
N LEU A 323 -5.57 16.71 -4.63
CA LEU A 323 -5.06 16.41 -3.29
C LEU A 323 -4.72 14.93 -3.12
N MET A 324 -5.20 14.04 -4.01
CA MET A 324 -4.82 12.62 -3.99
C MET A 324 -3.33 12.40 -4.24
N GLY A 325 -2.64 13.33 -4.91
CA GLY A 325 -1.19 13.28 -5.10
C GLY A 325 -0.38 13.85 -3.93
N MET A 326 -1.02 14.23 -2.82
CA MET A 326 -0.35 14.79 -1.65
C MET A 326 -0.16 13.74 -0.55
N TYR A 327 1.07 13.62 -0.06
CA TYR A 327 1.34 12.96 1.21
C TYR A 327 0.98 13.88 2.37
N TRP A 328 0.38 13.29 3.39
CA TRP A 328 0.18 13.87 4.72
C TRP A 328 0.97 13.05 5.72
N VAL A 329 1.85 13.71 6.48
CA VAL A 329 2.84 13.04 7.32
C VAL A 329 2.61 13.34 8.80
N TYR A 330 2.67 12.29 9.61
CA TYR A 330 2.38 12.32 11.05
C TYR A 330 3.40 11.49 11.82
N SER A 331 3.57 11.78 13.12
CA SER A 331 4.21 10.81 14.02
C SER A 331 3.25 9.66 14.31
N VAL A 332 3.76 8.42 14.32
CA VAL A 332 2.94 7.25 14.71
C VAL A 332 2.39 7.43 16.12
N LYS A 333 3.16 8.04 17.02
CA LYS A 333 2.72 8.38 18.38
C LYS A 333 1.43 9.18 18.40
N ALA A 334 1.31 10.22 17.57
CA ALA A 334 0.12 11.07 17.57
C ALA A 334 -1.09 10.32 17.01
N VAL A 335 -0.91 9.58 15.90
CA VAL A 335 -1.99 8.80 15.28
C VAL A 335 -2.48 7.69 16.22
N ALA A 336 -1.56 6.92 16.83
CA ALA A 336 -1.91 5.85 17.76
C ALA A 336 -2.64 6.37 19.00
N ASN A 337 -2.23 7.51 19.56
CA ASN A 337 -2.92 8.09 20.73
C ASN A 337 -4.29 8.70 20.39
N GLN A 338 -4.55 8.99 19.11
CA GLN A 338 -5.90 9.37 18.67
C GLN A 338 -6.84 8.17 18.48
N LEU A 339 -6.30 6.97 18.32
CA LEU A 339 -7.05 5.74 18.12
C LEU A 339 -7.77 5.33 19.42
N MET A 340 -9.05 5.67 19.51
CA MET A 340 -9.81 5.58 20.77
C MET A 340 -10.06 4.15 21.23
N TYR A 341 -9.83 3.16 20.37
CA TYR A 341 -9.95 1.74 20.66
C TYR A 341 -8.60 1.02 20.79
N LEU A 342 -7.47 1.74 20.82
CA LEU A 342 -6.14 1.14 20.94
C LEU A 342 -6.04 0.17 22.12
N SER A 343 -6.57 0.55 23.29
CA SER A 343 -6.56 -0.31 24.48
C SER A 343 -7.37 -1.59 24.35
N PHE A 344 -8.29 -1.67 23.37
CA PHE A 344 -9.11 -2.84 23.11
C PHE A 344 -8.43 -3.83 22.16
N ILE A 345 -7.44 -3.40 21.38
CA ILE A 345 -6.82 -4.21 20.32
C ILE A 345 -5.32 -4.47 20.55
N LYS A 346 -4.65 -3.70 21.41
CA LYS A 346 -3.19 -3.72 21.57
C LYS A 346 -2.59 -5.09 21.93
N ASP A 347 -3.37 -5.95 22.59
CA ASP A 347 -2.93 -7.27 23.03
C ASP A 347 -3.43 -8.39 22.09
N SER A 348 -3.95 -8.03 20.91
CA SER A 348 -4.52 -8.99 19.96
C SER A 348 -3.46 -9.88 19.31
N ARG A 349 -3.83 -11.15 19.14
CA ARG A 349 -3.05 -12.18 18.45
C ARG A 349 -3.63 -12.55 17.09
N SER A 350 -4.77 -11.99 16.71
CA SER A 350 -5.40 -12.24 15.42
C SER A 350 -6.21 -11.04 14.94
N MET A 351 -6.41 -10.95 13.62
CA MET A 351 -7.33 -9.98 13.02
C MET A 351 -8.75 -10.08 13.58
N LYS A 352 -9.17 -11.30 13.97
CA LYS A 352 -10.45 -11.51 14.65
C LYS A 352 -10.51 -10.76 15.98
N GLU A 353 -9.46 -10.84 16.80
CA GLU A 353 -9.40 -10.13 18.08
C GLU A 353 -9.35 -8.61 17.89
N VAL A 354 -8.69 -8.11 16.84
CA VAL A 354 -8.76 -6.68 16.45
C VAL A 354 -10.20 -6.28 16.15
N SER A 355 -10.91 -7.08 15.34
CA SER A 355 -12.31 -6.84 15.01
C SER A 355 -13.22 -6.87 16.24
N ASP A 356 -13.05 -7.86 17.12
CA ASP A 356 -13.84 -8.00 18.35
C ASP A 356 -13.57 -6.82 19.30
N GLY A 357 -12.31 -6.37 19.40
CA GLY A 357 -11.89 -5.21 20.19
C GLY A 357 -12.51 -3.90 19.69
N LEU A 358 -12.45 -3.64 18.37
CA LEU A 358 -13.10 -2.48 17.76
C LEU A 358 -14.61 -2.52 17.97
N GLN A 359 -15.26 -3.66 17.75
CA GLN A 359 -16.69 -3.82 17.98
C GLN A 359 -17.05 -3.55 19.44
N LYS A 360 -16.30 -4.12 20.39
CA LYS A 360 -16.49 -3.92 21.83
C LYS A 360 -16.34 -2.45 22.22
N TYR A 361 -15.40 -1.72 21.64
CA TYR A 361 -15.31 -0.27 21.85
C TYR A 361 -16.54 0.45 21.28
N ARG A 362 -16.92 0.15 20.04
CA ARG A 362 -18.02 0.85 19.36
C ARG A 362 -19.38 0.65 20.04
N THR A 363 -19.63 -0.48 20.71
CA THR A 363 -20.86 -0.68 21.50
C THR A 363 -20.94 0.18 22.76
N THR A 364 -19.82 0.75 23.23
CA THR A 364 -19.81 1.70 24.35
C THR A 364 -20.21 3.13 23.93
N LEU A 365 -20.22 3.42 22.64
CA LEU A 365 -20.52 4.75 22.11
C LEU A 365 -22.02 5.03 22.13
N LYS A 366 -22.40 6.19 22.70
CA LYS A 366 -23.79 6.68 22.68
C LYS A 366 -24.16 7.32 21.34
N THR A 367 -23.18 7.92 20.67
CA THR A 367 -23.35 8.66 19.41
C THR A 367 -22.08 8.52 18.58
N PHE A 368 -22.25 8.56 17.25
CA PHE A 368 -21.15 8.65 16.31
C PHE A 368 -20.95 10.10 15.83
N ARG A 369 -19.70 10.50 15.60
CA ARG A 369 -19.38 11.76 14.92
C ARG A 369 -19.81 11.65 13.46
N LYS A 370 -20.61 12.63 13.04
CA LYS A 370 -21.10 12.75 11.67
C LYS A 370 -20.24 13.75 10.91
N PRO A 371 -20.06 13.57 9.60
CA PRO A 371 -19.40 14.57 8.78
C PRO A 371 -20.17 15.88 8.82
N SER A 372 -19.46 16.99 8.99
CA SER A 372 -20.01 18.31 8.73
C SER A 372 -19.85 18.67 7.25
N PRO A 373 -20.70 19.55 6.70
CA PRO A 373 -20.39 20.23 5.45
C PRO A 373 -19.00 20.85 5.55
N PHE A 374 -18.15 20.55 4.58
CA PHE A 374 -16.91 21.27 4.36
C PHE A 374 -17.22 22.31 3.28
N PRO A 375 -16.89 23.60 3.47
CA PRO A 375 -17.04 24.56 2.38
C PRO A 375 -16.22 24.07 1.18
N HIS A 376 -16.70 24.36 -0.04
CA HIS A 376 -16.18 23.96 -1.37
C HIS A 376 -16.94 22.81 -2.03
#